data_AF-A0A1S3JXR6-F1
#
_entry.id   AF-A0A1S3JXR6-F1
#
_cell.length_a   1.000
_cell.length_b   1.000
_cell.length_c   1.000
_cell.angle_alpha   90.00
_cell.angle_beta   90.00
_cell.angle_gamma   90.00
#
_symmetry.space_group_name_H-M   'P 1'
#
loop_
_entity.id
_entity.type
_entity.pdbx_description
1 polymer ?
#
loop_
_entity_poly.entity_id
_entity_poly.type
_entity_poly.pdbx_seq_one_letter_code
_entity_poly.pdbx_strand_id
1 'polypeptide(L)'
;MPSAILTFAFGETVFSKPGCIFLAFLESVACGVSLMSLMLIAINRYLFICEYHRYAKICTGRLITAAVVASWVTVAVLIAFPPLVGWGNYGYDAKTEDCIVDRTADLIYNIYGTGVFIMVPLLFTFFCYFKIFQTVYTQRKAMRNHVGFSGRQISKKDIKLIVTLLVVLLMFVLCWVPFVGAVLFDGVRDMAPSDVYLSAAWLAMTNSCINSFIYGVADPNFRQGYKKILLCCQTKSSRVGTTDTTPPAPTA
;
A
#
# COMPACT_ATOMS: atom_id res chain seq x y z
N MET A 1 -5.05 -4.63 12.24
CA MET A 1 -4.70 -4.68 13.67
C MET A 1 -4.97 -6.06 14.25
N PRO A 2 -4.22 -7.11 13.87
CA PRO A 2 -4.36 -8.42 14.52
C PRO A 2 -4.00 -8.36 16.01
N SER A 3 -3.06 -7.49 16.38
CA SER A 3 -2.67 -7.19 17.75
C SER A 3 -3.82 -6.59 18.56
N ALA A 4 -4.49 -5.53 18.08
CA ALA A 4 -5.71 -5.03 18.74
C ALA A 4 -6.79 -6.11 18.91
N ILE A 5 -7.05 -6.94 17.89
CA ILE A 5 -8.04 -8.03 17.99
C ILE A 5 -7.66 -9.03 19.10
N LEU A 6 -6.37 -9.36 19.20
CA LEU A 6 -5.87 -10.25 20.24
C LEU A 6 -5.99 -9.60 21.63
N THR A 7 -5.75 -8.30 21.76
CA THR A 7 -5.99 -7.56 23.01
C THR A 7 -7.46 -7.57 23.38
N PHE A 8 -8.38 -7.28 22.45
CA PHE A 8 -9.84 -7.36 22.69
C PHE A 8 -10.27 -8.77 23.13
N ALA A 9 -9.67 -9.82 22.56
CA ALA A 9 -10.07 -11.20 22.83
C ALA A 9 -9.48 -11.76 24.14
N PHE A 10 -8.27 -11.34 24.52
CA PHE A 10 -7.50 -11.98 25.60
C PHE A 10 -6.97 -11.01 26.67
N GLY A 11 -7.19 -9.70 26.53
CA GLY A 11 -6.81 -8.64 27.48
C GLY A 11 -5.46 -7.98 27.18
N GLU A 12 -5.11 -6.95 27.97
CA GLU A 12 -3.91 -6.12 27.75
C GLU A 12 -2.58 -6.86 28.04
N THR A 13 -2.62 -7.93 28.84
CA THR A 13 -1.43 -8.69 29.27
C THR A 13 -0.94 -9.71 28.25
N VAL A 14 -1.57 -9.77 27.07
CA VAL A 14 -1.27 -10.74 26.01
C VAL A 14 0.12 -10.58 25.45
N PHE A 15 0.62 -9.34 25.39
CA PHE A 15 1.92 -9.03 24.82
C PHE A 15 2.96 -8.73 25.90
N SER A 16 4.05 -9.49 25.89
CA SER A 16 5.26 -9.09 26.63
C SER A 16 5.79 -7.77 26.08
N LYS A 17 6.45 -6.96 26.92
CA LYS A 17 7.07 -5.69 26.50
C LYS A 17 7.93 -5.81 25.22
N PRO A 18 8.87 -6.76 25.08
CA PRO A 18 9.62 -6.91 23.83
C PRO A 18 8.75 -7.33 22.64
N GLY A 19 7.71 -8.15 22.88
CA GLY A 19 6.74 -8.51 21.83
C GLY A 19 5.95 -7.31 21.32
N CYS A 20 5.50 -6.44 22.22
CA CYS A 20 4.79 -5.22 21.87
C CYS A 20 5.66 -4.27 21.03
N ILE A 21 6.91 -4.06 21.45
CA ILE A 21 7.88 -3.26 20.69
C ILE A 21 8.10 -3.83 19.28
N PHE A 22 8.25 -5.15 19.17
CA PHE A 22 8.44 -5.82 17.88
C PHE A 22 7.23 -5.65 16.94
N LEU A 23 6.01 -5.78 17.47
CA LEU A 23 4.77 -5.58 16.71
C LEU A 23 4.64 -4.13 16.23
N ALA A 24 4.85 -3.17 17.12
CA ALA A 24 4.82 -1.74 16.80
C ALA A 24 5.87 -1.37 15.73
N PHE A 25 7.05 -1.97 15.80
CA PHE A 25 8.10 -1.83 14.78
C PHE A 25 7.63 -2.35 13.42
N LEU A 26 7.13 -3.60 13.37
CA LEU A 26 6.67 -4.21 12.12
C LEU A 26 5.50 -3.43 11.50
N GLU A 27 4.57 -2.96 12.32
CA GLU A 27 3.44 -2.16 11.87
C GLU A 27 3.91 -0.83 11.28
N SER A 28 4.81 -0.11 11.98
CA SER A 28 5.41 1.13 11.51
C SER A 28 6.07 0.96 10.14
N VAL A 29 6.84 -0.13 9.97
CA VAL A 29 7.49 -0.47 8.69
C VAL A 29 6.44 -0.77 7.60
N ALA A 30 5.47 -1.64 7.90
CA ALA A 30 4.47 -2.05 6.91
C ALA A 30 3.63 -0.86 6.40
N CYS A 31 3.19 0.02 7.30
CA CYS A 31 2.42 1.22 6.96
C CYS A 31 3.26 2.19 6.10
N GLY A 32 4.49 2.48 6.51
CA GLY A 32 5.38 3.37 5.76
C GLY A 32 5.74 2.82 4.38
N VAL A 33 5.98 1.51 4.26
CA VAL A 33 6.25 0.86 2.97
C VAL A 33 5.04 0.87 2.06
N SER A 34 3.83 0.72 2.59
CA SER A 34 2.60 0.86 1.79
C SER A 34 2.53 2.25 1.13
N LEU A 35 2.86 3.31 1.86
CA LEU A 35 2.88 4.67 1.32
C LEU A 35 3.97 4.84 0.25
N MET A 36 5.19 4.38 0.53
CA MET A 36 6.28 4.41 -0.46
C MET A 36 5.93 3.63 -1.72
N SER A 37 5.19 2.53 -1.58
CA SER A 37 4.74 1.72 -2.72
C SER A 37 3.77 2.50 -3.62
N LEU A 38 2.84 3.28 -3.05
CA LEU A 38 1.96 4.15 -3.83
C LEU A 38 2.76 5.20 -4.61
N MET A 39 3.78 5.77 -3.99
CA MET A 39 4.68 6.72 -4.64
C MET A 39 5.48 6.05 -5.77
N LEU A 40 6.05 4.87 -5.55
CA LEU A 40 6.79 4.11 -6.57
C LEU A 40 5.88 3.71 -7.74
N ILE A 41 4.64 3.32 -7.46
CA ILE A 41 3.64 3.05 -8.51
C ILE A 41 3.35 4.32 -9.31
N ALA A 42 3.18 5.47 -8.64
CA ALA A 42 2.95 6.75 -9.32
C ALA A 42 4.15 7.17 -10.18
N ILE A 43 5.38 7.03 -9.69
CA ILE A 43 6.63 7.25 -10.46
C ILE A 43 6.65 6.37 -11.69
N ASN A 44 6.38 5.07 -11.52
CA ASN A 44 6.38 4.11 -12.61
C ASN A 44 5.37 4.51 -13.70
N ARG A 45 4.17 4.96 -13.31
CA ARG A 45 3.14 5.44 -14.26
C ARG A 45 3.52 6.76 -14.91
N TYR A 46 4.10 7.68 -14.15
CA TYR A 46 4.61 8.94 -14.67
C TYR A 46 5.70 8.70 -15.71
N LEU A 47 6.71 7.89 -15.40
CA LEU A 47 7.78 7.57 -16.34
C LEU A 47 7.25 6.90 -17.61
N PHE A 48 6.28 6.01 -17.47
CA PHE A 48 5.69 5.29 -18.61
C PHE A 48 4.92 6.19 -19.58
N ILE A 49 4.27 7.24 -19.06
CA ILE A 49 3.36 8.11 -19.82
C ILE A 49 4.05 9.40 -20.25
N CYS A 50 4.69 10.08 -19.30
CA CYS A 50 5.29 11.40 -19.50
C CYS A 50 6.75 11.31 -20.02
N GLU A 51 7.49 10.26 -19.66
CA GLU A 51 8.91 10.10 -19.96
C GLU A 51 9.21 8.77 -20.69
N TYR A 52 8.34 8.40 -21.65
CA TYR A 52 8.34 7.06 -22.24
C TYR A 52 9.69 6.65 -22.86
N HIS A 53 10.46 7.60 -23.40
CA HIS A 53 11.81 7.36 -23.93
C HIS A 53 12.81 6.89 -22.88
N ARG A 54 12.65 7.34 -21.63
CA ARG A 54 13.51 7.00 -20.49
C ARG A 54 13.01 5.76 -19.76
N TYR A 55 11.72 5.44 -19.87
CA TYR A 55 11.09 4.32 -19.18
C TYR A 55 11.85 3.00 -19.35
N ALA A 56 12.20 2.62 -20.58
CA ALA A 56 12.90 1.36 -20.85
C ALA A 56 14.31 1.28 -20.21
N LYS A 57 14.96 2.42 -20.02
CA LYS A 57 16.29 2.51 -19.38
C LYS A 57 16.20 2.50 -17.85
N ILE A 58 15.15 3.13 -17.29
CA ILE A 58 14.99 3.29 -15.84
C ILE A 58 14.24 2.10 -15.24
N CYS A 59 13.07 1.74 -15.76
CA CYS A 59 12.17 0.73 -15.20
C CYS A 59 12.60 -0.70 -15.54
N THR A 60 13.87 -1.03 -15.30
CA THR A 60 14.39 -2.39 -15.37
C THR A 60 13.96 -3.19 -14.15
N GLY A 61 13.80 -4.51 -14.28
CA GLY A 61 13.39 -5.37 -13.16
C GLY A 61 14.34 -5.27 -11.97
N ARG A 62 15.65 -5.18 -12.22
CA ARG A 62 16.67 -5.00 -11.17
C ARG A 62 16.49 -3.69 -10.42
N LEU A 63 16.27 -2.57 -11.12
CA LEU A 63 16.09 -1.27 -10.45
C LEU A 63 14.76 -1.19 -9.71
N ILE A 64 13.68 -1.78 -10.25
CA ILE A 64 12.39 -1.84 -9.56
C ILE A 64 12.51 -2.66 -8.28
N THR A 65 13.13 -3.85 -8.33
CA THR A 65 13.37 -4.66 -7.13
C THR A 65 14.24 -3.91 -6.13
N ALA A 66 15.31 -3.26 -6.57
CA ALA A 66 16.15 -2.45 -5.71
C ALA A 66 15.37 -1.30 -5.05
N ALA A 67 14.50 -0.60 -5.80
CA ALA A 67 13.67 0.49 -5.27
C ALA A 67 12.66 0.01 -4.22
N VAL A 68 12.05 -1.18 -4.43
CA VAL A 68 11.18 -1.79 -3.42
C VAL A 68 11.97 -2.16 -2.18
N VAL A 69 13.10 -2.86 -2.30
CA VAL A 69 13.93 -3.21 -1.12
C VAL A 69 14.41 -1.95 -0.40
N ALA A 70 14.82 -0.91 -1.14
CA ALA A 70 15.23 0.37 -0.58
C ALA A 70 14.08 1.05 0.19
N SER A 71 12.82 0.92 -0.23
CA SER A 71 11.71 1.52 0.52
C SER A 71 11.50 0.83 1.88
N TRP A 72 11.63 -0.50 1.95
CA TRP A 72 11.61 -1.25 3.22
C TRP A 72 12.72 -0.79 4.16
N VAL A 73 13.96 -0.74 3.67
CA VAL A 73 15.12 -0.31 4.47
C VAL A 73 14.98 1.14 4.90
N THR A 74 14.56 2.04 4.00
CA THR A 74 14.41 3.47 4.29
C THR A 74 13.38 3.69 5.40
N VAL A 75 12.21 3.05 5.33
CA VAL A 75 11.18 3.17 6.37
C VAL A 75 11.67 2.56 7.69
N ALA A 76 12.30 1.38 7.65
CA ALA A 76 12.83 0.73 8.85
C ALA A 76 13.86 1.61 9.56
N VAL A 77 14.80 2.20 8.82
CA VAL A 77 15.88 3.02 9.39
C VAL A 77 15.42 4.41 9.79
N LEU A 78 14.62 5.09 8.98
CA LEU A 78 14.24 6.48 9.23
C LEU A 78 13.05 6.62 10.17
N ILE A 79 12.16 5.62 10.23
CA ILE A 79 10.93 5.71 11.00
C ILE A 79 10.90 4.68 12.13
N ALA A 80 11.15 3.39 11.85
CA ALA A 80 10.93 2.38 12.87
C ALA A 80 12.10 2.22 13.86
N PHE A 81 13.32 2.55 13.44
CA PHE A 81 14.52 2.42 14.27
C PHE A 81 14.71 3.54 15.32
N PRO A 82 14.42 4.83 15.05
CA PRO A 82 14.65 5.90 16.03
C PRO A 82 14.03 5.67 17.43
N PRO A 83 12.79 5.17 17.57
CA PRO A 83 12.23 4.86 18.89
C PRO A 83 12.99 3.77 19.66
N LEU A 84 13.72 2.88 18.96
CA LEU A 84 14.54 1.85 19.60
C LEU A 84 15.84 2.42 20.20
N VAL A 85 16.30 3.57 19.70
CA VAL A 85 17.53 4.23 20.14
C VAL A 85 17.28 5.50 20.95
N GLY A 86 16.03 5.73 21.36
CA GLY A 86 15.65 6.78 22.29
C GLY A 86 15.11 8.07 21.66
N TRP A 87 14.85 8.11 20.35
CA TRP A 87 14.11 9.22 19.73
C TRP A 87 12.68 8.78 19.40
N GLY A 88 11.76 9.14 20.29
CA GLY A 88 10.43 8.52 20.38
C GLY A 88 10.45 7.28 21.28
N ASN A 89 9.31 6.60 21.40
CA ASN A 89 9.20 5.36 22.17
C ASN A 89 8.13 4.43 21.58
N TYR A 90 8.21 3.14 21.87
CA TYR A 90 7.17 2.16 21.56
C TYR A 90 6.46 1.72 22.84
N GLY A 91 5.15 1.55 22.76
CA GLY A 91 4.36 1.16 23.90
C GLY A 91 3.00 0.60 23.52
N TYR A 92 2.39 -0.06 24.48
CA TYR A 92 0.98 -0.36 24.41
C TYR A 92 0.19 0.92 24.67
N ASP A 93 -0.76 1.23 23.80
CA ASP A 93 -1.62 2.39 23.93
C ASP A 93 -3.05 1.95 24.25
N ALA A 94 -3.50 2.27 25.46
CA ALA A 94 -4.84 1.90 25.94
C ALA A 94 -5.97 2.56 25.13
N LYS A 95 -5.71 3.67 24.42
CA LYS A 95 -6.75 4.31 23.58
C LYS A 95 -6.96 3.57 22.25
N THR A 96 -5.96 2.86 21.73
CA THR A 96 -6.07 2.04 20.50
C THR A 96 -6.14 0.55 20.77
N GLU A 97 -5.89 0.14 22.02
CA GLU A 97 -5.74 -1.25 22.44
C GLU A 97 -4.67 -2.00 21.64
N ASP A 98 -3.66 -1.26 21.17
CA ASP A 98 -2.62 -1.78 20.27
C ASP A 98 -1.21 -1.34 20.69
N CYS A 99 -0.22 -2.04 20.17
CA CYS A 99 1.20 -1.76 20.31
C CYS A 99 1.64 -0.83 19.18
N ILE A 100 1.83 0.45 19.51
CA ILE A 100 2.13 1.50 18.53
C ILE A 100 3.27 2.40 19.01
N VAL A 101 3.64 3.37 18.16
CA VAL A 101 4.48 4.49 18.59
C VAL A 101 3.75 5.25 19.70
N ASP A 102 4.46 5.48 20.80
CA ASP A 102 3.98 6.32 21.89
C ASP A 102 3.92 7.79 21.45
N ARG A 103 2.70 8.27 21.23
CA ARG A 103 2.42 9.65 20.80
C ARG A 103 2.74 10.71 21.87
N THR A 104 2.89 10.31 23.14
CA THR A 104 3.15 11.23 24.25
C THR A 104 4.64 11.35 24.57
N ALA A 105 5.47 10.43 24.05
CA ALA A 105 6.89 10.39 24.34
C ALA A 105 7.69 11.57 23.76
N ASP A 106 7.44 11.93 22.49
CA ASP A 106 8.18 13.01 21.81
C ASP A 106 7.36 13.64 20.68
N LEU A 107 6.94 14.89 20.85
CA LEU A 107 6.14 15.63 19.86
C LEU A 107 6.91 15.86 18.54
N ILE A 108 8.22 16.08 18.60
CA ILE A 108 9.04 16.35 17.40
C ILE A 108 9.11 15.09 16.55
N TYR A 109 9.32 13.93 17.18
CA TYR A 109 9.30 12.64 16.49
C TYR A 109 7.93 12.37 15.87
N ASN A 110 6.84 12.66 16.58
CA ASN A 110 5.49 12.51 16.04
C ASN A 110 5.23 13.42 14.83
N ILE A 111 5.68 14.69 14.87
CA ILE A 111 5.59 15.61 13.71
C ILE A 111 6.45 15.12 12.55
N TYR A 112 7.65 14.62 12.83
CA TYR A 112 8.53 14.06 11.82
C TYR A 112 7.90 12.84 11.12
N GLY A 113 7.43 11.87 11.91
CA GLY A 113 6.84 10.62 11.41
C GLY A 113 5.50 10.84 10.70
N THR A 114 4.56 11.56 11.33
CA THR A 114 3.20 11.75 10.81
C THR A 114 3.05 12.93 9.86
N GLY A 115 3.83 14.00 10.07
CA GLY A 115 3.79 15.20 9.25
C GLY A 115 4.73 15.10 8.05
N VAL A 116 6.04 14.95 8.29
CA VAL A 116 7.02 15.06 7.21
C VAL A 116 7.04 13.80 6.34
N PHE A 117 7.18 12.63 6.96
CA PHE A 117 7.37 11.38 6.23
C PHE A 117 6.12 10.92 5.48
N ILE A 118 4.92 11.30 5.94
CA ILE A 118 3.67 11.01 5.23
C ILE A 118 3.39 12.05 4.13
N MET A 119 3.55 13.35 4.43
CA MET A 119 3.16 14.40 3.48
C MET A 119 4.07 14.45 2.26
N VAL A 120 5.38 14.25 2.41
CA VAL A 120 6.32 14.33 1.28
C VAL A 120 5.98 13.31 0.17
N PRO A 121 5.80 12.01 0.46
CA PRO A 121 5.37 11.04 -0.53
C PRO A 121 3.98 11.32 -1.12
N LEU A 122 3.03 11.80 -0.31
CA LEU A 122 1.69 12.13 -0.78
C LEU A 122 1.70 13.29 -1.77
N LEU A 123 2.40 14.37 -1.45
CA LEU A 123 2.54 15.54 -2.32
C LEU A 123 3.27 15.17 -3.62
N PHE A 124 4.33 14.37 -3.52
CA PHE A 124 5.06 13.89 -4.70
C PHE A 124 4.19 12.98 -5.59
N THR A 125 3.41 12.10 -4.97
CA THR A 125 2.47 11.23 -5.69
C THR A 125 1.37 12.03 -6.37
N PHE A 126 0.81 13.04 -5.69
CA PHE A 126 -0.14 13.97 -6.29
C PHE A 126 0.46 14.73 -7.47
N PHE A 127 1.69 15.22 -7.33
CA PHE A 127 2.42 15.86 -8.42
C PHE A 127 2.60 14.94 -9.64
N CYS A 128 2.94 13.67 -9.43
CA CYS A 128 3.03 12.68 -10.51
C CYS A 128 1.70 12.55 -11.25
N TYR A 129 0.58 12.39 -10.52
CA TYR A 129 -0.74 12.29 -11.14
C TYR A 129 -1.15 13.56 -11.85
N PHE A 130 -0.88 14.74 -11.27
CA PHE A 130 -1.14 16.02 -11.91
C PHE A 130 -0.45 16.12 -13.27
N LYS A 131 0.85 15.77 -13.33
CA LYS A 131 1.61 15.74 -14.59
C LYS A 131 1.06 14.72 -15.60
N ILE A 132 0.62 13.55 -15.13
CA ILE A 132 -0.03 12.54 -15.97
C ILE A 132 -1.32 13.11 -16.57
N PHE A 133 -2.20 13.71 -15.77
CA PHE A 133 -3.46 14.30 -16.24
C PHE A 133 -3.22 15.46 -17.21
N GLN A 134 -2.22 16.30 -16.94
CA GLN A 134 -1.82 17.38 -17.85
C GLN A 134 -1.40 16.80 -19.21
N THR A 135 -0.61 15.73 -19.22
CA THR A 135 -0.15 15.06 -20.45
C THR A 135 -1.33 14.44 -21.20
N VAL A 136 -2.25 13.77 -20.51
CA VAL A 136 -3.48 13.19 -21.08
C VAL A 136 -4.35 14.27 -21.73
N TYR A 137 -4.54 15.41 -21.05
CA TYR A 137 -5.33 16.52 -21.56
C TYR A 137 -4.72 17.11 -22.84
N THR A 138 -3.40 17.34 -22.85
CA THR A 138 -2.67 17.85 -24.02
C THR A 138 -2.79 16.91 -25.21
N GLN A 139 -2.59 15.59 -25.02
CA GLN A 139 -2.75 14.60 -26.09
C GLN A 139 -4.17 14.60 -26.67
N ARG A 140 -5.20 14.63 -25.82
CA ARG A 140 -6.60 14.66 -26.26
C ARG A 140 -6.92 15.93 -27.06
N LYS A 141 -6.38 17.08 -26.63
CA LYS A 141 -6.55 18.36 -27.34
C LYS A 141 -5.83 18.36 -28.69
N ALA A 142 -4.61 17.82 -28.77
CA ALA A 142 -3.86 17.70 -30.03
C ALA A 142 -4.60 16.79 -31.03
N MET A 143 -5.10 15.64 -30.57
CA MET A 143 -5.91 14.72 -31.40
C MET A 143 -7.19 15.37 -31.92
N ARG A 144 -7.91 16.12 -31.07
CA ARG A 144 -9.11 16.87 -31.48
C ARG A 144 -8.80 17.93 -32.54
N ASN A 145 -7.64 18.56 -32.44
CA ASN A 145 -7.19 19.59 -33.37
C ASN A 145 -6.43 19.00 -34.58
N HIS A 146 -6.44 17.68 -34.77
CA HIS A 146 -5.69 16.96 -35.81
C HIS A 146 -4.19 17.28 -35.86
N VAL A 147 -3.61 17.71 -34.73
CA VAL A 147 -2.18 17.97 -34.59
C VAL A 147 -1.49 16.64 -34.26
N GLY A 148 -0.49 16.27 -35.07
CA GLY A 148 0.32 15.07 -34.83
C GLY A 148 1.01 15.12 -33.46
N PHE A 149 0.86 14.04 -32.69
CA PHE A 149 1.52 13.90 -31.38
C PHE A 149 2.74 12.99 -31.50
N SER A 150 3.93 13.53 -31.19
CA SER A 150 5.16 12.74 -31.09
C SER A 150 5.26 12.16 -29.68
N GLY A 151 4.81 10.91 -29.51
CA GLY A 151 4.93 10.19 -28.26
C GLY A 151 4.02 8.97 -28.16
N ARG A 152 4.05 8.29 -27.03
CA ARG A 152 3.14 7.17 -26.77
C ARG A 152 1.69 7.66 -26.67
N GLN A 153 0.81 7.06 -27.47
CA GLN A 153 -0.63 7.27 -27.37
C GLN A 153 -1.19 6.59 -26.12
N ILE A 154 -1.92 7.36 -25.30
CA ILE A 154 -2.52 6.86 -24.06
C ILE A 154 -3.82 6.11 -24.37
N SER A 155 -3.89 4.84 -23.98
CA SER A 155 -5.08 4.01 -24.22
C SER A 155 -6.18 4.23 -23.17
N LYS A 156 -7.43 3.84 -23.47
CA LYS A 156 -8.52 3.83 -22.48
C LYS A 156 -8.19 2.97 -21.25
N LYS A 157 -7.42 1.89 -21.44
CA LYS A 157 -6.96 1.00 -20.37
C LYS A 157 -5.98 1.72 -19.44
N ASP A 158 -5.04 2.47 -19.99
CA ASP A 158 -4.09 3.28 -19.22
C ASP A 158 -4.83 4.32 -18.36
N ILE A 159 -5.84 4.99 -18.92
CA ILE A 159 -6.66 5.97 -18.19
C ILE A 159 -7.43 5.30 -17.04
N LYS A 160 -8.07 4.16 -17.30
CA LYS A 160 -8.77 3.42 -16.24
C LYS A 160 -7.82 3.05 -15.11
N LEU A 161 -6.62 2.56 -15.43
CA LEU A 161 -5.61 2.23 -14.43
C LEU A 161 -5.19 3.46 -13.63
N ILE A 162 -4.88 4.60 -14.27
CA ILE A 162 -4.50 5.84 -13.59
C ILE A 162 -5.61 6.32 -12.65
N VAL A 163 -6.87 6.30 -13.11
CA VAL A 163 -8.02 6.68 -12.28
C VAL A 163 -8.16 5.74 -11.09
N THR A 164 -8.02 4.43 -11.29
CA THR A 164 -8.02 3.46 -10.19
C THR A 164 -6.94 3.78 -9.16
N LEU A 165 -5.71 4.05 -9.60
CA LEU A 165 -4.60 4.35 -8.69
C LEU A 165 -4.75 5.71 -7.99
N LEU A 166 -5.39 6.70 -8.64
CA LEU A 166 -5.78 7.95 -7.99
C LEU A 166 -6.85 7.71 -6.91
N VAL A 167 -7.85 6.86 -7.18
CA VAL A 167 -8.86 6.49 -6.17
C VAL A 167 -8.19 5.82 -4.98
N VAL A 168 -7.24 4.91 -5.20
CA VAL A 168 -6.44 4.30 -4.11
C VAL A 168 -5.74 5.38 -3.28
N LEU A 169 -5.09 6.36 -3.92
CA LEU A 169 -4.43 7.47 -3.22
C LEU A 169 -5.41 8.30 -2.40
N LEU A 170 -6.56 8.68 -2.97
CA LEU A 170 -7.55 9.49 -2.27
C LEU A 170 -8.13 8.73 -1.07
N MET A 171 -8.38 7.43 -1.21
CA MET A 171 -8.82 6.58 -0.10
C MET A 171 -7.74 6.48 0.98
N PHE A 172 -6.46 6.34 0.61
CA PHE A 172 -5.35 6.39 1.56
C PHE A 172 -5.39 7.69 2.37
N VAL A 173 -5.49 8.85 1.70
CA VAL A 173 -5.55 10.15 2.38
C VAL A 173 -6.76 10.24 3.31
N LEU A 174 -7.95 9.84 2.84
CA LEU A 174 -9.18 9.87 3.64
C LEU A 174 -9.09 8.96 4.88
N CYS A 175 -8.45 7.80 4.76
CA CYS A 175 -8.25 6.88 5.88
C CYS A 175 -7.23 7.38 6.89
N TRP A 176 -6.16 8.03 6.44
CA TRP A 176 -5.03 8.41 7.30
C TRP A 176 -5.12 9.81 7.90
N VAL A 177 -5.77 10.78 7.23
CA VAL A 177 -5.88 12.16 7.73
C VAL A 177 -6.52 12.26 9.11
N PRO A 178 -7.64 11.55 9.41
CA PRO A 178 -8.24 11.60 10.75
C PRO A 178 -7.29 11.10 11.83
N PHE A 179 -6.56 10.02 11.56
CA PHE A 179 -5.59 9.45 12.50
C PHE A 179 -4.40 10.39 12.73
N VAL A 180 -3.82 10.96 11.67
CA VAL A 180 -2.72 11.95 11.78
C VAL A 180 -3.17 13.17 12.58
N GLY A 181 -4.36 13.70 12.29
CA GLY A 181 -4.92 14.82 13.05
C GLY A 181 -5.10 14.49 14.53
N ALA A 182 -5.59 13.28 14.83
CA ALA A 182 -5.77 12.83 16.21
C ALA A 182 -4.43 12.62 16.94
N VAL A 183 -3.42 12.02 16.30
CA VAL A 183 -2.07 11.88 16.88
C VAL A 183 -1.45 13.24 17.20
N LEU A 184 -1.55 14.21 16.29
CA LEU A 184 -0.96 15.54 16.49
C LEU A 184 -1.71 16.35 17.56
N PHE A 185 -3.05 16.26 17.61
CA PHE A 185 -3.85 16.94 18.62
C PHE A 185 -3.66 16.32 20.00
N ASP A 186 -3.68 14.99 20.07
CA ASP A 186 -3.57 14.23 21.31
C ASP A 186 -2.14 14.21 21.85
N GLY A 187 -1.11 14.22 20.99
CA GLY A 187 0.29 14.38 21.41
C GLY A 187 0.60 15.74 22.05
N VAL A 188 -0.28 16.74 21.89
CA VAL A 188 -0.14 18.06 22.52
C VAL A 188 -1.01 18.22 23.76
N ARG A 189 -2.20 17.61 23.78
CA ARG A 189 -3.22 17.86 24.82
C ARG A 189 -3.67 16.63 25.61
N ASP A 190 -3.35 15.43 25.14
CA ASP A 190 -3.83 14.12 25.65
C ASP A 190 -5.35 14.10 25.97
N MET A 191 -6.13 14.79 25.15
CA MET A 191 -7.53 15.12 25.41
C MET A 191 -8.50 14.51 24.39
N ALA A 192 -7.99 13.81 23.37
CA ALA A 192 -8.84 13.10 22.42
C ALA A 192 -9.57 11.95 23.13
N PRO A 193 -10.91 11.85 23.00
CA PRO A 193 -11.67 10.73 23.53
C PRO A 193 -11.18 9.41 22.91
N SER A 194 -11.04 8.37 23.74
CA SER A 194 -10.55 7.06 23.31
C SER A 194 -11.34 6.50 22.13
N ASP A 195 -12.67 6.63 22.13
CA ASP A 195 -13.53 6.15 21.04
C ASP A 195 -13.23 6.79 19.68
N VAL A 196 -12.92 8.10 19.68
CA VAL A 196 -12.59 8.84 18.46
C VAL A 196 -11.22 8.41 17.94
N TYR A 197 -10.25 8.25 18.84
CA TYR A 197 -8.90 7.83 18.48
C TYR A 197 -8.86 6.38 17.99
N LEU A 198 -9.55 5.46 18.68
CA LEU A 198 -9.75 4.08 18.29
C LEU A 198 -10.41 3.99 16.90
N SER A 199 -11.49 4.74 16.68
CA SER A 199 -12.18 4.78 15.38
C SER A 199 -11.26 5.28 14.26
N ALA A 200 -10.47 6.32 14.52
CA ALA A 200 -9.50 6.84 13.55
C ALA A 200 -8.39 5.83 13.23
N ALA A 201 -7.90 5.10 14.24
CA ALA A 201 -6.91 4.04 14.05
C ALA A 201 -7.45 2.88 13.19
N TRP A 202 -8.66 2.38 13.48
CA TRP A 202 -9.31 1.36 12.67
C TRP A 202 -9.56 1.81 11.23
N LEU A 203 -9.92 3.08 11.03
CA LEU A 203 -10.08 3.66 9.70
C LEU A 203 -8.74 3.73 8.93
N ALA A 204 -7.65 4.14 9.57
CA ALA A 204 -6.32 4.11 8.96
C ALA A 204 -5.92 2.69 8.54
N MET A 205 -6.32 1.69 9.32
CA MET A 205 -5.94 0.30 9.12
C MET A 205 -6.74 -0.43 8.03
N THR A 206 -7.96 0.03 7.74
CA THR A 206 -8.73 -0.48 6.59
C THR A 206 -8.10 -0.16 5.24
N ASN A 207 -7.17 0.81 5.17
CA ASN A 207 -6.36 1.12 3.98
C ASN A 207 -5.72 -0.11 3.33
N SER A 208 -5.20 -1.05 4.13
CA SER A 208 -4.57 -2.28 3.64
C SER A 208 -5.56 -3.21 2.95
N CYS A 209 -6.81 -3.27 3.44
CA CYS A 209 -7.90 -4.03 2.84
C CYS A 209 -8.40 -3.39 1.53
N ILE A 210 -8.44 -2.06 1.50
CA ILE A 210 -8.86 -1.27 0.34
C ILE A 210 -7.94 -1.53 -0.86
N ASN A 211 -6.63 -1.62 -0.66
CA ASN A 211 -5.67 -1.95 -1.72
C ASN A 211 -6.03 -3.29 -2.40
N SER A 212 -6.27 -4.35 -1.63
CA SER A 212 -6.63 -5.67 -2.15
C SER A 212 -7.99 -5.69 -2.87
N PHE A 213 -8.98 -4.98 -2.33
CA PHE A 213 -10.31 -4.89 -2.92
C PHE A 213 -10.30 -4.10 -4.24
N ILE A 214 -9.59 -2.97 -4.28
CA ILE A 214 -9.50 -2.16 -5.48
C ILE A 214 -8.76 -2.91 -6.58
N TYR A 215 -7.65 -3.60 -6.31
CA TYR A 215 -6.99 -4.39 -7.36
C TYR A 215 -7.82 -5.61 -7.79
N GLY A 216 -8.47 -6.29 -6.85
CA GLY A 216 -9.33 -7.43 -7.17
C GLY A 216 -10.59 -7.07 -7.94
N VAL A 217 -11.14 -5.88 -7.75
CA VAL A 217 -12.30 -5.39 -8.50
C VAL A 217 -11.87 -4.64 -9.76
N ALA A 218 -10.83 -3.81 -9.75
CA ALA A 218 -10.53 -2.95 -10.89
C ALA A 218 -9.77 -3.66 -12.02
N ASP A 219 -8.97 -4.69 -11.72
CA ASP A 219 -8.11 -5.37 -12.69
C ASP A 219 -8.71 -6.71 -13.18
N PRO A 220 -9.11 -6.83 -14.46
CA PRO A 220 -9.66 -8.07 -15.02
C PRO A 220 -8.70 -9.26 -14.98
N ASN A 221 -7.38 -9.03 -15.03
CA ASN A 221 -6.38 -10.08 -14.96
C ASN A 221 -6.30 -10.66 -13.53
N PHE A 222 -6.40 -9.81 -12.50
CA PHE A 222 -6.51 -10.26 -11.11
C PHE A 222 -7.80 -11.06 -10.88
N ARG A 223 -8.93 -10.62 -11.42
CA ARG A 223 -10.19 -11.38 -11.35
C ARG A 223 -10.06 -12.77 -11.97
N GLN A 224 -9.39 -12.89 -13.12
CA GLN A 224 -9.13 -14.18 -13.76
C GLN A 224 -8.18 -15.05 -12.91
N GLY A 225 -7.15 -14.45 -12.31
CA GLY A 225 -6.27 -15.12 -11.34
C GLY A 225 -7.03 -15.66 -10.12
N TYR A 226 -7.87 -14.84 -9.49
CA TYR A 226 -8.70 -15.26 -8.35
C TYR A 226 -9.69 -16.36 -8.74
N LYS A 227 -10.37 -16.24 -9.90
CA LYS A 227 -11.23 -17.30 -10.42
C LYS A 227 -10.44 -18.59 -10.63
N LYS A 228 -9.23 -18.52 -11.19
CA LYS A 228 -8.40 -19.70 -11.43
C LYS A 228 -7.98 -20.38 -10.14
N ILE A 229 -7.63 -19.62 -9.09
CA ILE A 229 -7.30 -20.18 -7.77
C ILE A 229 -8.52 -20.83 -7.13
N LEU A 230 -9.68 -20.14 -7.12
CA LEU A 230 -10.92 -20.63 -6.52
C LEU A 230 -11.52 -21.83 -7.28
N LEU A 231 -11.40 -21.86 -8.61
CA LEU A 231 -11.89 -22.96 -9.47
C LEU A 231 -10.86 -24.09 -9.62
N CYS A 232 -9.57 -23.87 -9.37
CA CYS A 232 -8.57 -24.95 -9.32
C CYS A 232 -8.82 -25.92 -8.17
N CYS A 233 -9.46 -25.48 -7.09
CA CYS A 233 -9.91 -26.37 -6.01
C CYS A 233 -11.12 -27.25 -6.42
N GLN A 234 -11.79 -26.95 -7.54
CA GLN A 234 -12.91 -27.76 -8.03
C GLN A 234 -12.49 -28.81 -9.07
N THR A 235 -11.25 -28.76 -9.60
CA THR A 235 -10.83 -29.61 -10.74
C THR A 235 -9.94 -30.79 -10.38
N LYS A 236 -9.62 -31.01 -9.09
CA LYS A 236 -8.83 -32.18 -8.64
C LYS A 236 -9.65 -33.39 -8.15
N SER A 237 -10.97 -33.41 -8.31
CA SER A 237 -11.81 -34.54 -7.86
C SER A 237 -12.41 -35.41 -8.98
N SER A 238 -12.00 -35.26 -10.24
CA SER A 238 -12.57 -36.05 -11.34
C SER A 238 -11.51 -36.44 -12.38
N ARG A 239 -10.52 -37.24 -11.97
CA ARG A 239 -9.75 -38.08 -12.90
C ARG A 239 -9.00 -39.21 -12.17
N VAL A 240 -9.75 -40.09 -11.51
CA VAL A 240 -9.30 -41.46 -11.22
C VAL A 240 -10.44 -42.36 -11.71
N GLY A 241 -10.20 -43.06 -12.81
CA GLY A 241 -11.19 -43.87 -13.51
C GLY A 241 -10.58 -44.50 -14.76
N THR A 242 -9.82 -45.57 -14.54
CA THR A 242 -9.58 -46.71 -15.45
C THR A 242 -9.06 -46.42 -16.86
N THR A 243 -7.74 -46.47 -17.04
CA THR A 243 -7.10 -46.90 -18.30
C THR A 243 -6.97 -48.42 -18.29
N ASP A 244 -7.81 -49.12 -19.05
CA ASP A 244 -7.58 -50.52 -19.39
C ASP A 244 -6.48 -50.62 -20.47
N THR A 245 -5.53 -51.50 -20.19
CA THR A 245 -4.38 -51.89 -21.00
C THR A 245 -4.76 -52.96 -22.04
N THR A 246 -4.36 -52.81 -23.31
CA THR A 246 -3.51 -53.79 -24.05
C THR A 246 -3.16 -53.36 -25.50
N PRO A 247 -1.97 -53.72 -26.04
CA PRO A 247 -1.49 -53.34 -27.38
C PRO A 247 -1.82 -54.38 -28.49
N PRO A 248 -1.68 -54.02 -29.79
CA PRO A 248 -2.10 -54.86 -30.92
C PRO A 248 -1.10 -56.00 -31.24
N ALA A 249 -1.65 -57.11 -31.75
CA ALA A 249 -0.91 -58.29 -32.20
C ALA A 249 -0.13 -58.03 -33.51
N PRO A 250 1.01 -58.71 -33.74
CA PRO A 250 1.76 -58.60 -34.98
C PRO A 250 1.17 -59.48 -36.10
N THR A 251 1.07 -58.88 -37.28
CA THR A 251 0.72 -59.50 -38.56
C THR A 251 1.77 -60.51 -39.03
N ALA A 252 1.31 -61.64 -39.54
CA ALA A 252 1.98 -62.48 -40.54
C ALA A 252 1.05 -62.58 -41.76
#